data_AF-A0AAW6UP88-F1
#
_entry.id   AF-A0AAW6UP88-F1
#
_cell.length_a   1.000
_cell.length_b   1.000
_cell.length_c   1.000
_cell.angle_alpha   90.00
_cell.angle_beta   90.00
_cell.angle_gamma   90.00
#
_symmetry.space_group_name_H-M   'P 1'
#
loop_
_entity.id
_entity.type
_entity.pdbx_description
1 polymer ?
#
loop_
_entity_poly.entity_id
_entity_poly.type
_entity_poly.pdbx_seq_one_letter_code
_entity_poly.pdbx_strand_id
1 'polypeptide(L)'
;KRLVGELGLSLGNLSYYASIIQHQSIYKIRRFPEWQGMLYLVCYLFFRYQETNDKLVTAFLYVTRKQREAASALAKLRIAEELEIIREKLMHAGNILHLFVDENVSDNTQFGDIRQNAFAMMSKDEIQLISQHLNKNSFDKTHYEWLYIDTQYRKIANTMRSLFLAIDIECEPGLQLLSSQLLTAKSELQKDKHISTVDQRLLLKNDKPFILIDEQVNTQRFEYYLYQKVARMIESNNIYINESASNKRLDDDLISATEWKKSHVIIQKTGLTRLNTPIQQTLSELTQKLRDQMERIGRNIHDGANDFVTLQPRSNQLTWKLANKRWKDDIDNPIYNQLQHMGIIEIMDYVHQKTGYLDAFKNIASKKKNTKAKEGDLLACIFGNGSNYGVHHMSSIS
;
A
#
# COMPACT_ATOMS: atom_id res chain seq x y z
N LYS A 1 4.11 23.35 -8.94
CA LYS A 1 3.56 22.62 -10.10
C LYS A 1 3.65 23.37 -11.42
N ARG A 2 3.00 24.55 -11.57
CA ARG A 2 3.00 25.32 -12.83
C ARG A 2 4.39 25.52 -13.46
N LEU A 3 5.36 25.99 -12.68
CA LEU A 3 6.73 26.20 -13.14
C LEU A 3 7.41 24.91 -13.66
N VAL A 4 7.18 23.77 -13.00
CA VAL A 4 7.74 22.48 -13.43
C VAL A 4 7.07 22.00 -14.72
N GLY A 5 5.77 22.24 -14.88
CA GLY A 5 5.04 21.95 -16.12
C GLY A 5 5.54 22.78 -17.31
N GLU A 6 5.84 24.06 -17.09
CA GLU A 6 6.37 24.96 -18.13
C GLU A 6 7.78 24.57 -18.59
N LEU A 7 8.57 23.86 -17.76
CA LEU A 7 9.90 23.38 -18.14
C LEU A 7 9.88 22.25 -19.19
N GLY A 8 8.75 21.54 -19.35
CA GLY A 8 8.61 20.46 -20.34
C GLY A 8 9.60 19.31 -20.17
N LEU A 9 10.16 19.13 -18.97
CA LEU A 9 11.15 18.10 -18.68
C LEU A 9 10.48 16.74 -18.43
N SER A 10 11.12 15.68 -18.91
CA SER A 10 10.72 14.32 -18.56
C SER A 10 10.92 14.06 -17.06
N LEU A 11 10.17 13.12 -16.49
CA LEU A 11 10.32 12.71 -15.09
C LEU A 11 11.74 12.26 -14.76
N GLY A 12 12.41 11.56 -15.69
CA GLY A 12 13.80 11.14 -15.56
C GLY A 12 14.77 12.32 -15.47
N ASN A 13 14.59 13.35 -16.30
CA ASN A 13 15.40 14.56 -16.24
C ASN A 13 15.15 15.35 -14.95
N LEU A 14 13.89 15.47 -14.51
CA LEU A 14 13.55 16.09 -13.23
C LEU A 14 14.25 15.35 -12.08
N SER A 15 14.16 14.03 -12.04
CA SER A 15 14.80 13.20 -11.01
C SER A 15 16.32 13.36 -11.02
N TYR A 16 16.92 13.35 -12.21
CA TYR A 16 18.35 13.57 -12.38
C TYR A 16 18.78 14.93 -11.84
N TYR A 17 18.12 16.02 -12.24
CA TYR A 17 18.44 17.37 -11.77
C TYR A 17 18.22 17.55 -10.26
N ALA A 18 17.18 16.93 -9.70
CA ALA A 18 16.95 16.91 -8.26
C ALA A 18 18.10 16.19 -7.50
N SER A 19 18.60 15.08 -8.05
CA SER A 19 19.70 14.31 -7.43
C SER A 19 21.00 15.10 -7.33
N ILE A 20 21.25 16.04 -8.27
CA ILE A 20 22.44 16.90 -8.23
C ILE A 20 22.47 17.70 -6.91
N ILE A 21 21.34 18.23 -6.46
CA ILE A 21 21.28 18.97 -5.18
C ILE A 21 21.57 18.06 -3.99
N GLN A 22 21.11 16.81 -4.01
CA GLN A 22 21.31 15.85 -2.91
C GLN A 22 22.79 15.48 -2.73
N HIS A 23 23.55 15.44 -3.82
CA HIS A 23 24.95 15.00 -3.79
C HIS A 23 25.98 16.14 -3.75
N GLN A 24 25.57 17.39 -4.00
CA GLN A 24 26.48 18.56 -4.01
C GLN A 24 26.48 19.32 -2.68
N SER A 25 27.58 20.00 -2.38
CA SER A 25 27.66 20.92 -1.24
C SER A 25 27.02 22.27 -1.58
N ILE A 26 26.52 22.97 -0.56
CA ILE A 26 25.96 24.34 -0.69
C ILE A 26 26.94 25.27 -1.42
N TYR A 27 28.24 25.13 -1.15
CA TYR A 27 29.29 25.91 -1.80
C TYR A 27 29.32 25.71 -3.33
N LYS A 28 29.21 24.46 -3.81
CA LYS A 28 29.18 24.15 -5.24
C LYS A 28 27.89 24.60 -5.88
N ILE A 29 26.76 24.46 -5.17
CA ILE A 29 25.46 24.92 -5.67
C ILE A 29 25.49 26.43 -5.95
N ARG A 30 26.10 27.23 -5.07
CA ARG A 30 26.27 28.68 -5.26
C ARG A 30 27.20 29.08 -6.42
N ARG A 31 28.01 28.16 -6.93
CA ARG A 31 28.93 28.40 -8.04
C ARG A 31 28.35 28.03 -9.41
N PHE A 32 27.20 27.36 -9.45
CA PHE A 32 26.52 27.19 -10.72
C PHE A 32 26.07 28.54 -11.28
N PRO A 33 26.02 28.68 -12.61
CA PRO A 33 25.26 29.76 -13.24
C PRO A 33 23.85 29.84 -12.63
N GLU A 34 23.37 31.05 -12.40
CA GLU A 34 22.12 31.32 -11.67
C GLU A 34 20.95 30.48 -12.19
N TRP A 35 20.78 30.43 -13.51
CA TRP A 35 19.73 29.64 -14.16
C TRP A 35 19.85 28.13 -13.90
N GLN A 36 21.06 27.57 -13.86
CA GLN A 36 21.28 26.14 -13.57
C GLN A 36 20.99 25.84 -12.11
N GLY A 37 21.46 26.70 -11.21
CA GLY A 37 21.18 26.59 -9.78
C GLY A 37 19.68 26.61 -9.49
N MET A 38 18.96 27.54 -10.12
CA MET A 38 17.50 27.63 -10.01
C MET A 38 16.80 26.38 -10.56
N LEU A 39 17.20 25.89 -11.74
CA LEU A 39 16.64 24.67 -12.32
C LEU A 39 16.78 23.47 -11.37
N TYR A 40 17.99 23.23 -10.87
CA TYR A 40 18.25 22.11 -9.96
C TYR A 40 17.49 22.25 -8.65
N LEU A 41 17.44 23.46 -8.09
CA LEU A 41 16.69 23.74 -6.86
C LEU A 41 15.19 23.51 -7.04
N VAL A 42 14.60 23.97 -8.14
CA VAL A 42 13.18 23.79 -8.44
C VAL A 42 12.84 22.30 -8.58
N CYS A 43 13.66 21.54 -9.30
CA CYS A 43 13.48 20.08 -9.43
C CYS A 43 13.58 19.40 -8.06
N TYR A 44 14.57 19.78 -7.24
CA TYR A 44 14.71 19.25 -5.88
C TYR A 44 13.51 19.58 -4.98
N LEU A 45 13.06 20.84 -4.99
CA LEU A 45 11.91 21.29 -4.20
C LEU A 45 10.62 20.58 -4.63
N PHE A 46 10.46 20.28 -5.91
CA PHE A 46 9.31 19.51 -6.41
C PHE A 46 9.22 18.13 -5.76
N PHE A 47 10.28 17.31 -5.82
CA PHE A 47 10.27 15.99 -5.17
C PHE A 47 10.23 16.10 -3.65
N ARG A 48 10.91 17.10 -3.08
CA ARG A 48 10.91 17.29 -1.62
C ARG A 48 9.53 17.67 -1.10
N TYR A 49 8.77 18.44 -1.86
CA TYR A 49 7.39 18.75 -1.55
C TYR A 49 6.53 17.49 -1.57
N GLN A 50 6.66 16.65 -2.61
CA GLN A 50 5.94 15.37 -2.68
C GLN A 50 6.27 14.43 -1.52
N GLU A 51 7.56 14.27 -1.20
CA GLU A 51 8.02 13.45 -0.07
C GLU A 51 7.49 13.98 1.28
N THR A 52 7.35 15.29 1.42
CA THR A 52 6.78 15.91 2.62
C THR A 52 5.29 15.56 2.73
N ASN A 53 4.54 15.65 1.63
CA ASN A 53 3.14 15.24 1.61
C ASN A 53 2.98 13.75 1.93
N ASP A 54 3.80 12.86 1.34
CA ASP A 54 3.80 11.42 1.65
C ASP A 54 3.96 11.16 3.16
N LYS A 55 4.84 11.92 3.81
CA LYS A 55 5.02 11.85 5.28
C LYS A 55 3.81 12.36 6.04
N LEU A 56 3.16 13.44 5.57
CA LEU A 56 1.92 13.93 6.19
C LEU A 56 0.80 12.91 6.08
N VAL A 57 0.63 12.26 4.92
CA VAL A 57 -0.34 11.17 4.73
C VAL A 57 -0.02 10.02 5.68
N THR A 58 1.24 9.58 5.71
CA THR A 58 1.69 8.50 6.58
C THR A 58 1.43 8.81 8.05
N ALA A 59 1.72 10.04 8.48
CA ALA A 59 1.45 10.52 9.84
C ALA A 59 -0.06 10.53 10.13
N PHE A 60 -0.89 11.00 9.20
CA PHE A 60 -2.35 11.01 9.34
C PHE A 60 -2.92 9.59 9.50
N LEU A 61 -2.52 8.65 8.64
CA LEU A 61 -2.93 7.26 8.72
C LEU A 61 -2.46 6.61 10.03
N TYR A 62 -1.20 6.84 10.41
CA TYR A 62 -0.63 6.33 11.66
C TYR A 62 -1.39 6.82 12.90
N VAL A 63 -1.66 8.13 13.00
CA VAL A 63 -2.40 8.70 14.12
C VAL A 63 -3.83 8.16 14.14
N THR A 64 -4.50 8.10 13.00
CA THR A 64 -5.86 7.55 12.89
C THR A 64 -5.91 6.11 13.40
N ARG A 65 -4.98 5.27 12.94
CA ARG A 65 -4.86 3.87 13.37
C ARG A 65 -4.59 3.77 14.88
N LYS A 66 -3.65 4.56 15.39
CA LYS A 66 -3.30 4.58 16.83
C LYS A 66 -4.49 4.95 17.70
N GLN A 67 -5.30 5.94 17.30
CA GLN A 67 -6.50 6.31 18.05
C GLN A 67 -7.56 5.20 18.02
N ARG A 68 -7.75 4.55 16.86
CA ARG A 68 -8.66 3.41 16.71
C ARG A 68 -8.25 2.23 17.58
N GLU A 69 -6.96 1.91 17.62
CA GLU A 69 -6.40 0.85 18.46
C GLU A 69 -6.56 1.17 19.96
N ALA A 70 -6.30 2.41 20.36
CA ALA A 70 -6.49 2.86 21.73
C ALA A 70 -7.96 2.79 22.18
N ALA A 71 -8.88 3.23 21.33
CA ALA A 71 -10.32 3.13 21.58
C ALA A 71 -10.75 1.67 21.76
N SER A 72 -10.33 0.80 20.83
CA SER A 72 -10.63 -0.64 20.87
C SER A 72 -10.02 -1.34 22.09
N ALA A 73 -8.81 -0.94 22.52
CA ALA A 73 -8.16 -1.49 23.71
C ALA A 73 -8.91 -1.08 24.98
N LEU A 74 -9.29 0.19 25.13
CA LEU A 74 -10.06 0.64 26.29
C LEU A 74 -11.45 0.01 26.33
N ALA A 75 -12.12 -0.10 25.18
CA ALA A 75 -13.41 -0.77 25.09
C ALA A 75 -13.31 -2.23 25.57
N LYS A 76 -12.27 -2.96 25.16
CA LYS A 76 -12.03 -4.33 25.65
C LYS A 76 -11.77 -4.39 27.17
N LEU A 77 -11.02 -3.43 27.72
CA LEU A 77 -10.77 -3.35 29.16
C LEU A 77 -12.08 -3.08 29.93
N ARG A 78 -12.90 -2.13 29.48
CA ARG A 78 -14.21 -1.84 30.09
C ARG A 78 -15.14 -3.05 30.06
N ILE A 79 -15.19 -3.75 28.93
CA ILE A 79 -15.97 -4.98 28.80
C ILE A 79 -15.46 -6.05 29.78
N ALA A 80 -14.15 -6.20 29.93
CA ALA A 80 -13.58 -7.15 30.88
C ALA A 80 -13.90 -6.79 32.34
N GLU A 81 -13.78 -5.51 32.72
CA GLU A 81 -14.16 -5.01 34.05
C GLU A 81 -15.63 -5.28 34.36
N GLU A 82 -16.54 -4.98 33.43
CA GLU A 82 -17.97 -5.26 33.63
C GLU A 82 -18.28 -6.75 33.65
N LEU A 83 -17.60 -7.55 32.83
CA LEU A 83 -17.71 -9.01 32.85
C LEU A 83 -17.28 -9.60 34.19
N GLU A 84 -16.22 -9.09 34.81
CA GLU A 84 -15.79 -9.53 36.14
C GLU A 84 -16.83 -9.21 37.20
N ILE A 85 -17.34 -7.97 37.23
CA ILE A 85 -18.42 -7.56 38.14
C ILE A 85 -19.66 -8.44 37.94
N ILE A 86 -20.05 -8.70 36.69
CA ILE A 86 -21.19 -9.56 36.38
C ILE A 86 -20.91 -10.99 36.83
N ARG A 87 -19.71 -11.53 36.60
CA ARG A 87 -19.35 -12.89 37.00
C ARG A 87 -19.40 -13.06 38.52
N GLU A 88 -18.88 -12.09 39.27
CA GLU A 88 -19.00 -12.05 40.74
C GLU A 88 -20.47 -12.08 41.16
N LYS A 89 -21.30 -11.21 40.59
CA LYS A 89 -22.73 -11.15 40.91
C LYS A 89 -23.52 -12.39 40.44
N LEU A 90 -23.11 -13.02 39.35
CA LEU A 90 -23.74 -14.20 38.79
C LEU A 90 -23.52 -15.45 39.65
N MET A 91 -22.39 -15.53 40.38
CA MET A 91 -22.21 -16.54 41.42
C MET A 91 -23.31 -16.47 42.48
N HIS A 92 -23.72 -15.26 42.88
CA HIS A 92 -24.82 -15.06 43.82
C HIS A 92 -26.19 -15.31 43.19
N ALA A 93 -26.35 -15.03 41.89
CA ALA A 93 -27.57 -15.37 41.14
C ALA A 93 -27.80 -16.89 41.09
N GLY A 94 -26.75 -17.72 41.09
CA GLY A 94 -26.86 -19.18 41.22
C GLY A 94 -27.59 -19.61 42.49
N ASN A 95 -27.35 -18.93 43.61
CA ASN A 95 -28.04 -19.21 44.88
C ASN A 95 -29.54 -18.83 44.81
N ILE A 96 -29.88 -17.78 44.07
CA ILE A 96 -31.28 -17.39 43.83
C ILE A 96 -31.99 -18.41 42.94
N LEU A 97 -31.31 -18.93 41.91
CA LEU A 97 -31.86 -20.00 41.08
C LEU A 97 -32.04 -21.30 41.86
N HIS A 98 -31.17 -21.59 42.83
CA HIS A 98 -31.31 -22.76 43.71
C HIS A 98 -32.60 -22.74 44.54
N LEU A 99 -33.12 -21.56 44.93
CA LEU A 99 -34.39 -21.45 45.67
C LEU A 99 -35.58 -22.09 44.93
N PHE A 100 -35.49 -22.28 43.61
CA PHE A 100 -36.53 -22.90 42.79
C PHE A 100 -36.36 -24.43 42.63
N VAL A 101 -35.26 -25.00 43.12
CA VAL A 101 -34.94 -26.45 43.03
C VAL A 101 -34.72 -27.05 44.43
N ASP A 102 -34.68 -26.22 45.48
CA ASP A 102 -34.47 -26.65 46.87
C ASP A 102 -35.69 -27.39 47.42
N GLU A 103 -35.54 -28.69 47.69
CA GLU A 103 -36.59 -29.56 48.24
C GLU A 103 -37.03 -29.17 49.66
N ASN A 104 -36.27 -28.31 50.36
CA ASN A 104 -36.65 -27.80 51.68
C ASN A 104 -37.66 -26.64 51.61
N VAL A 105 -37.86 -26.04 50.44
CA VAL A 105 -38.85 -24.98 50.24
C VAL A 105 -40.17 -25.64 49.85
N SER A 106 -41.20 -25.53 50.70
CA SER A 106 -42.51 -26.12 50.39
C SER A 106 -43.18 -25.40 49.22
N ASP A 107 -43.83 -26.16 48.33
CA ASP A 107 -44.68 -25.62 47.25
C ASP A 107 -45.84 -24.74 47.74
N ASN A 108 -46.22 -24.86 49.02
CA ASN A 108 -47.27 -24.04 49.63
C ASN A 108 -46.77 -22.66 50.10
N THR A 109 -45.47 -22.38 49.98
CA THR A 109 -44.87 -21.10 50.39
C THR A 109 -45.33 -19.99 49.44
N GLN A 110 -45.73 -18.83 49.98
CA GLN A 110 -46.15 -17.72 49.13
C GLN A 110 -44.95 -17.16 48.35
N PHE A 111 -45.15 -16.87 47.07
CA PHE A 111 -44.10 -16.29 46.21
C PHE A 111 -43.53 -14.96 46.75
N GLY A 112 -44.32 -14.21 47.53
CA GLY A 112 -43.86 -13.01 48.22
C GLY A 112 -42.70 -13.27 49.19
N ASP A 113 -42.74 -14.38 49.92
CA ASP A 113 -41.71 -14.75 50.90
C ASP A 113 -40.43 -15.21 50.20
N ILE A 114 -40.57 -15.96 49.10
CA ILE A 114 -39.46 -16.38 48.24
C ILE A 114 -38.74 -15.14 47.66
N ARG A 115 -39.49 -14.11 47.26
CA ARG A 115 -38.92 -12.84 46.79
C ARG A 115 -38.16 -12.10 47.89
N GLN A 116 -38.65 -12.10 49.12
CA GLN A 116 -37.92 -11.48 50.23
C GLN A 116 -36.60 -12.21 50.53
N ASN A 117 -36.61 -13.55 50.49
CA ASN A 117 -35.40 -14.36 50.63
C ASN A 117 -34.39 -14.06 49.51
N ALA A 118 -34.85 -13.93 48.27
CA ALA A 118 -34.00 -13.53 47.15
C ALA A 118 -33.43 -12.10 47.33
N PHE A 119 -34.24 -11.15 47.81
CA PHE A 119 -33.80 -9.78 48.08
C PHE A 119 -32.82 -9.65 49.26
N ALA A 120 -32.88 -10.57 50.22
CA ALA A 120 -31.90 -10.66 51.29
C ALA A 120 -30.53 -11.14 50.79
N MET A 121 -30.50 -11.95 49.73
CA MET A 121 -29.26 -12.43 49.11
C MET A 121 -28.67 -11.43 48.10
N MET A 122 -29.52 -10.67 47.38
CA MET A 122 -29.09 -9.70 46.38
C MET A 122 -30.14 -8.62 46.18
N SER A 123 -29.73 -7.35 46.03
CA SER A 123 -30.69 -6.26 45.91
C SER A 123 -31.54 -6.37 44.64
N LYS A 124 -32.73 -5.76 44.66
CA LYS A 124 -33.65 -5.73 43.51
C LYS A 124 -32.98 -5.18 42.24
N ASP A 125 -32.18 -4.13 42.38
CA ASP A 125 -31.51 -3.47 41.26
C ASP A 125 -30.42 -4.36 40.64
N GLU A 126 -29.76 -5.17 41.47
CA GLU A 126 -28.75 -6.13 41.01
C GLU A 126 -29.37 -7.35 40.31
N ILE A 127 -30.48 -7.88 40.84
CA ILE A 127 -31.28 -8.91 40.15
C ILE A 127 -31.77 -8.40 38.80
N GLN A 128 -32.23 -7.15 38.74
CA GLN A 128 -32.65 -6.54 37.49
C GLN A 128 -31.47 -6.36 36.52
N LEU A 129 -30.30 -5.93 36.98
CA LEU A 129 -29.11 -5.76 36.16
C LEU A 129 -28.60 -7.08 35.57
N ILE A 130 -28.53 -8.15 36.37
CA ILE A 130 -28.14 -9.49 35.89
C ILE A 130 -29.19 -10.07 34.94
N SER A 131 -30.48 -9.94 35.27
CA SER A 131 -31.57 -10.41 34.41
C SER A 131 -31.58 -9.70 33.06
N GLN A 132 -31.33 -8.39 33.06
CA GLN A 132 -31.16 -7.62 31.82
C GLN A 132 -29.93 -8.06 31.04
N HIS A 133 -28.83 -8.40 31.71
CA HIS A 133 -27.62 -8.89 31.05
C HIS A 133 -27.79 -10.29 30.45
N LEU A 134 -28.46 -11.21 31.17
CA LEU A 134 -28.76 -12.56 30.68
C LEU A 134 -29.75 -12.54 29.49
N ASN A 135 -30.66 -11.56 29.46
CA ASN A 135 -31.67 -11.42 28.41
C ASN A 135 -31.27 -10.49 27.24
N LYS A 136 -30.36 -9.52 27.43
CA LYS A 136 -29.90 -8.61 26.37
C LYS A 136 -28.55 -9.05 25.82
N ASN A 137 -28.51 -9.19 24.50
CA ASN A 137 -27.30 -9.49 23.75
C ASN A 137 -26.17 -8.51 24.03
N SER A 138 -25.05 -9.06 24.52
CA SER A 138 -23.65 -8.64 24.34
C SER A 138 -23.26 -7.18 24.61
N PHE A 139 -22.13 -7.00 25.30
CA PHE A 139 -21.48 -5.71 25.45
C PHE A 139 -21.27 -4.99 24.09
N ASP A 140 -21.70 -3.73 24.01
CA ASP A 140 -21.52 -2.92 22.82
C ASP A 140 -20.13 -2.29 22.81
N LYS A 141 -19.19 -3.00 22.20
CA LYS A 141 -17.81 -2.53 22.02
C LYS A 141 -17.75 -1.17 21.33
N THR A 142 -18.61 -0.94 20.33
CA THR A 142 -18.61 0.30 19.56
C THR A 142 -19.09 1.47 20.41
N HIS A 143 -20.06 1.26 21.30
CA HIS A 143 -20.45 2.26 22.29
C HIS A 143 -19.27 2.73 23.15
N TYR A 144 -18.49 1.80 23.74
CA TYR A 144 -17.34 2.15 24.56
C TYR A 144 -16.21 2.81 23.76
N GLU A 145 -16.03 2.44 22.49
CA GLU A 145 -15.10 3.12 21.59
C GLU A 145 -15.49 4.59 21.43
N TRP A 146 -16.77 4.90 21.19
CA TRP A 146 -17.25 6.28 21.06
C TRP A 146 -17.13 7.08 22.36
N LEU A 147 -17.39 6.45 23.52
CA LEU A 147 -17.15 7.08 24.83
C LEU A 147 -15.68 7.48 25.00
N TYR A 148 -14.74 6.61 24.60
CA TYR A 148 -13.32 6.96 24.63
C TYR A 148 -13.02 8.19 23.76
N ILE A 149 -13.58 8.23 22.55
CA ILE A 149 -13.38 9.36 21.62
C ILE A 149 -13.89 10.66 22.22
N ASP A 150 -15.05 10.65 22.87
CA ASP A 150 -15.58 11.85 23.55
C ASP A 150 -14.60 12.36 24.62
N THR A 151 -14.03 11.46 25.43
CA THR A 151 -13.06 11.85 26.47
C THR A 151 -11.75 12.40 25.90
N GLN A 152 -11.31 11.91 24.74
CA GLN A 152 -10.03 12.28 24.12
C GLN A 152 -10.17 13.29 22.98
N TYR A 153 -11.38 13.79 22.71
CA TYR A 153 -11.68 14.59 21.52
C TYR A 153 -10.71 15.75 21.33
N ARG A 154 -10.41 16.52 22.39
CA ARG A 154 -9.47 17.67 22.30
C ARG A 154 -8.09 17.25 21.79
N LYS A 155 -7.58 16.10 22.25
CA LYS A 155 -6.28 15.58 21.83
C LYS A 155 -6.33 15.11 20.37
N ILE A 156 -7.39 14.41 20.01
CA ILE A 156 -7.65 13.92 18.64
C ILE A 156 -7.73 15.10 17.68
N ALA A 157 -8.58 16.10 17.98
CA ALA A 157 -8.73 17.32 17.20
C ALA A 157 -7.38 18.03 17.02
N ASN A 158 -6.62 18.27 18.09
CA ASN A 158 -5.35 18.99 18.00
C ASN A 158 -4.28 18.27 17.15
N THR A 159 -4.26 16.93 17.17
CA THR A 159 -3.26 16.16 16.40
C THR A 159 -3.69 15.85 14.98
N MET A 160 -4.94 15.46 14.78
CA MET A 160 -5.43 14.99 13.48
C MET A 160 -5.88 16.13 12.58
N ARG A 161 -6.45 17.21 13.13
CA ARG A 161 -6.99 18.32 12.34
C ARG A 161 -5.90 19.04 11.55
N SER A 162 -4.74 19.27 12.15
CA SER A 162 -3.61 19.91 11.46
C SER A 162 -3.14 19.09 10.26
N LEU A 163 -3.07 17.77 10.41
CA LEU A 163 -2.74 16.84 9.32
C LEU A 163 -3.84 16.80 8.26
N PHE A 164 -5.10 16.72 8.67
CA PHE A 164 -6.25 16.71 7.77
C PHE A 164 -6.35 17.99 6.92
N LEU A 165 -6.07 19.16 7.52
CA LEU A 165 -6.06 20.44 6.82
C LEU A 165 -4.86 20.59 5.87
N ALA A 166 -3.71 19.97 6.19
CA ALA A 166 -2.49 20.08 5.39
C ALA A 166 -2.50 19.18 4.15
N ILE A 167 -3.21 18.06 4.19
CA ILE A 167 -3.30 17.13 3.06
C ILE A 167 -4.34 17.63 2.06
N ASP A 168 -3.97 17.76 0.80
CA ASP A 168 -4.92 18.04 -0.27
C ASP A 168 -5.60 16.76 -0.75
N ILE A 169 -6.93 16.70 -0.63
CA ILE A 169 -7.70 15.46 -0.77
C ILE A 169 -8.56 15.57 -2.02
N GLU A 170 -8.35 14.67 -2.98
CA GLU A 170 -9.15 14.55 -4.18
C GLU A 170 -9.94 13.23 -4.17
N CYS A 171 -11.25 13.34 -4.38
CA CYS A 171 -12.14 12.18 -4.46
C CYS A 171 -12.43 11.84 -5.93
N GLU A 172 -12.73 10.57 -6.19
CA GLU A 172 -13.24 10.18 -7.51
C GLU A 172 -14.55 10.90 -7.87
N PRO A 173 -14.85 11.06 -9.18
CA PRO A 173 -16.09 11.71 -9.63
C PRO A 173 -17.37 11.09 -9.09
N GLY A 174 -17.38 9.79 -8.75
CA GLY A 174 -18.53 9.11 -8.15
C GLY A 174 -18.82 9.49 -6.69
N LEU A 175 -17.89 10.18 -6.01
CA LEU A 175 -17.95 10.52 -4.59
C LEU A 175 -18.21 12.01 -4.33
N GLN A 176 -19.02 12.65 -5.17
CA GLN A 176 -19.29 14.11 -5.09
C GLN A 176 -19.75 14.56 -3.70
N LEU A 177 -20.61 13.77 -3.06
CA LEU A 177 -21.18 14.07 -1.75
C LEU A 177 -20.11 14.08 -0.64
N LEU A 178 -19.13 13.16 -0.72
CA LEU A 178 -17.99 13.15 0.19
C LEU A 178 -17.04 14.32 -0.12
N SER A 179 -16.78 14.59 -1.40
CA SER A 179 -15.95 15.71 -1.82
C SER A 179 -16.49 17.05 -1.31
N SER A 180 -17.78 17.32 -1.48
CA SER A 180 -18.42 18.54 -0.96
C SER A 180 -18.34 18.61 0.56
N GLN A 181 -18.58 17.50 1.27
CA GLN A 181 -18.47 17.48 2.73
C GLN A 181 -17.05 17.75 3.20
N LEU A 182 -16.03 17.20 2.52
CA LEU A 182 -14.62 17.43 2.87
C LEU A 182 -14.22 18.88 2.65
N LEU A 183 -14.66 19.51 1.56
CA LEU A 183 -14.41 20.92 1.28
C LEU A 183 -15.06 21.82 2.34
N THR A 184 -16.33 21.57 2.67
CA THR A 184 -17.06 22.30 3.71
C THR A 184 -16.39 22.11 5.07
N ALA A 185 -16.10 20.86 5.46
CA ALA A 185 -15.46 20.55 6.73
C ALA A 185 -14.07 21.20 6.84
N LYS A 186 -13.25 21.19 5.79
CA LYS A 186 -11.96 21.89 5.78
C LYS A 186 -12.14 23.40 5.96
N SER A 187 -13.13 24.02 5.30
CA SER A 187 -13.40 25.46 5.43
C SER A 187 -13.85 25.83 6.85
N GLU A 188 -14.79 25.09 7.42
CA GLU A 188 -15.31 25.29 8.77
C GLU A 188 -14.21 25.06 9.83
N LEU A 189 -13.40 24.01 9.69
CA LEU A 189 -12.30 23.73 10.60
C LEU A 189 -11.20 24.80 10.56
N GLN A 190 -11.00 25.46 9.41
CA GLN A 190 -10.05 26.58 9.27
C GLN A 190 -10.58 27.88 9.90
N LYS A 191 -11.87 28.20 9.70
CA LYS A 191 -12.49 29.45 10.18
C LYS A 191 -12.96 29.36 11.62
N ASP A 192 -13.75 28.34 11.92
CA ASP A 192 -14.55 28.23 13.14
C ASP A 192 -13.99 27.20 14.13
N LYS A 193 -12.99 26.41 13.71
CA LYS A 193 -12.33 25.34 14.51
C LYS A 193 -13.29 24.23 14.97
N HIS A 194 -14.47 24.13 14.37
CA HIS A 194 -15.43 23.06 14.59
C HIS A 194 -16.24 22.84 13.30
N ILE A 195 -16.84 21.66 13.17
CA ILE A 195 -17.76 21.34 12.06
C ILE A 195 -19.18 21.72 12.50
N SER A 196 -19.94 22.34 11.60
CA SER A 196 -21.34 22.68 11.81
C SER A 196 -22.23 22.06 10.73
N THR A 197 -21.76 21.97 9.48
CA THR A 197 -22.52 21.37 8.38
C THR A 197 -22.23 19.89 8.26
N VAL A 198 -23.27 19.05 8.34
CA VAL A 198 -23.15 17.58 8.23
C VAL A 198 -24.18 16.98 7.30
N ASP A 199 -23.71 16.35 6.22
CA ASP A 199 -24.54 15.51 5.36
C ASP A 199 -24.71 14.09 5.95
N GLN A 200 -25.88 13.85 6.55
CA GLN A 200 -26.22 12.58 7.19
C GLN A 200 -26.23 11.37 6.21
N ARG A 201 -26.28 11.61 4.89
CA ARG A 201 -26.21 10.53 3.89
C ARG A 201 -24.85 9.86 3.84
N LEU A 202 -23.81 10.47 4.42
CA LEU A 202 -22.47 9.88 4.55
C LEU A 202 -22.32 8.87 5.68
N LEU A 203 -23.29 8.81 6.59
CA LEU A 203 -23.28 7.94 7.76
C LEU A 203 -23.71 6.52 7.37
N LEU A 204 -22.87 5.55 7.68
CA LEU A 204 -23.21 4.12 7.54
C LEU A 204 -24.34 3.76 8.52
N LYS A 205 -25.21 2.82 8.13
CA LYS A 205 -26.36 2.41 8.96
C LYS A 205 -25.96 2.01 10.38
N ASN A 206 -24.82 1.35 10.53
CA ASN A 206 -24.31 0.88 11.83
C ASN A 206 -23.72 2.00 12.69
N ASP A 207 -23.22 3.08 12.07
CA ASP A 207 -22.56 4.18 12.79
C ASP A 207 -23.54 5.30 13.15
N LYS A 208 -24.69 5.38 12.46
CA LYS A 208 -25.74 6.37 12.70
C LYS A 208 -26.18 6.46 14.18
N PRO A 209 -26.46 5.35 14.90
CA PRO A 209 -26.91 5.42 16.30
C PRO A 209 -25.90 6.07 17.25
N PHE A 210 -24.61 6.06 16.89
CA PHE A 210 -23.56 6.63 17.73
C PHE A 210 -23.26 8.09 17.40
N ILE A 211 -23.62 8.56 16.20
CA ILE A 211 -23.34 9.93 15.76
C ILE A 211 -24.58 10.82 15.91
N LEU A 212 -25.78 10.25 15.76
CA LEU A 212 -27.06 10.93 15.99
C LEU A 212 -27.48 10.71 17.44
N ILE A 213 -27.48 11.77 18.25
CA ILE A 213 -27.95 11.79 19.63
C ILE A 213 -29.18 12.69 19.66
N ASP A 214 -30.34 12.17 20.05
CA ASP A 214 -31.61 12.92 20.10
C ASP A 214 -31.95 13.64 18.78
N GLU A 215 -31.78 12.91 17.65
CA GLU A 215 -31.98 13.41 16.28
C GLU A 215 -31.01 14.54 15.85
N GLN A 216 -30.08 14.95 16.71
CA GLN A 216 -29.03 15.91 16.41
C GLN A 216 -27.70 15.23 16.15
N VAL A 217 -26.93 15.78 15.20
CA VAL A 217 -25.59 15.25 14.89
C VAL A 217 -24.60 15.73 15.94
N ASN A 218 -23.93 14.79 16.62
CA ASN A 218 -22.77 15.12 17.43
C ASN A 218 -21.59 15.45 16.50
N THR A 219 -21.30 16.74 16.37
CA THR A 219 -20.27 17.26 15.44
C THR A 219 -18.85 16.82 15.82
N GLN A 220 -18.58 16.58 17.10
CA GLN A 220 -17.28 16.08 17.58
C GLN A 220 -17.04 14.64 17.14
N ARG A 221 -18.05 13.79 17.32
CA ARG A 221 -18.03 12.40 16.83
C ARG A 221 -17.99 12.36 15.31
N PHE A 222 -18.69 13.28 14.63
CA PHE A 222 -18.67 13.40 13.18
C PHE A 222 -17.28 13.81 12.64
N GLU A 223 -16.59 14.76 13.27
CA GLU A 223 -15.22 15.14 12.88
C GLU A 223 -14.28 13.92 12.93
N TYR A 224 -14.33 13.15 14.02
CA TYR A 224 -13.54 11.93 14.12
C TYR A 224 -13.95 10.86 13.11
N TYR A 225 -15.26 10.68 12.89
CA TYR A 225 -15.80 9.79 11.87
C TYR A 225 -15.27 10.13 10.48
N LEU A 226 -15.21 11.42 10.14
CA LEU A 226 -14.70 11.90 8.86
C LEU A 226 -13.23 11.54 8.69
N TYR A 227 -12.41 11.71 9.74
CA TYR A 227 -11.00 11.30 9.70
C TYR A 227 -10.83 9.80 9.47
N GLN A 228 -11.59 8.96 10.19
CA GLN A 228 -11.57 7.52 9.98
C GLN A 228 -12.00 7.15 8.56
N LYS A 229 -13.05 7.80 8.04
CA LYS A 229 -13.54 7.56 6.68
C LYS A 229 -12.48 7.90 5.65
N VAL A 230 -11.83 9.06 5.77
CA VAL A 230 -10.74 9.47 4.87
C VAL A 230 -9.58 8.49 4.93
N ALA A 231 -9.13 8.08 6.12
CA ALA A 231 -8.04 7.12 6.26
C ALA A 231 -8.36 5.78 5.57
N ARG A 232 -9.55 5.21 5.79
CA ARG A 232 -10.00 3.97 5.12
C ARG A 232 -10.06 4.12 3.60
N MET A 233 -10.49 5.28 3.11
CA MET A 233 -10.64 5.55 1.69
C MET A 233 -9.29 5.76 0.98
N ILE A 234 -8.29 6.32 1.68
CA ILE A 234 -6.90 6.36 1.21
C ILE A 234 -6.33 4.94 1.16
N GLU A 235 -6.48 4.15 2.23
CA GLU A 235 -5.97 2.76 2.28
C GLU A 235 -6.61 1.84 1.24
N SER A 236 -7.84 2.14 0.80
CA SER A 236 -8.56 1.40 -0.24
C SER A 236 -8.43 1.99 -1.64
N ASN A 237 -7.58 3.00 -1.84
CA ASN A 237 -7.34 3.68 -3.12
C ASN A 237 -8.61 4.30 -3.77
N ASN A 238 -9.57 4.73 -2.96
CA ASN A 238 -10.79 5.43 -3.43
C ASN A 238 -10.67 6.96 -3.36
N ILE A 239 -9.68 7.45 -2.60
CA ILE A 239 -9.35 8.87 -2.43
C ILE A 239 -7.86 9.02 -2.65
N TYR A 240 -7.49 10.13 -3.28
CA TYR A 240 -6.13 10.40 -3.71
C TYR A 240 -5.65 11.74 -3.18
N ILE A 241 -4.32 11.90 -3.19
CA ILE A 241 -3.63 13.10 -2.71
C ILE A 241 -2.71 13.54 -3.82
N ASN A 242 -3.12 14.59 -4.55
CA ASN A 242 -2.49 15.06 -5.78
C ASN A 242 -1.03 15.50 -5.58
N GLU A 243 -0.68 15.93 -4.37
CA GLU A 243 0.67 16.35 -4.02
C GLU A 243 1.53 15.23 -3.41
N SER A 244 1.02 14.01 -3.33
CA SER A 244 1.72 12.82 -2.83
C SER A 244 2.26 12.01 -4.00
N ALA A 245 3.50 11.53 -3.91
CA ALA A 245 4.04 10.60 -4.91
C ALA A 245 3.43 9.20 -4.73
N SER A 246 3.21 8.78 -3.48
CA SER A 246 2.73 7.43 -3.15
C SER A 246 1.21 7.28 -3.15
N ASN A 247 0.45 8.38 -3.02
CA ASN A 247 -1.02 8.35 -2.86
C ASN A 247 -1.76 9.15 -3.95
N LYS A 248 -1.10 9.49 -5.07
CA LYS A 248 -1.75 10.08 -6.25
C LYS A 248 -2.50 9.03 -7.08
N ARG A 249 -3.29 9.49 -8.05
CA ARG A 249 -3.98 8.59 -8.97
C ARG A 249 -2.98 7.92 -9.89
N LEU A 250 -3.22 6.64 -10.19
CA LEU A 250 -2.46 5.94 -11.22
C LEU A 250 -2.58 6.67 -12.58
N ASP A 251 -3.77 7.19 -12.90
CA ASP A 251 -4.01 7.94 -14.13
C ASP A 251 -3.07 9.15 -14.29
N ASP A 252 -2.64 9.76 -13.19
CA ASP A 252 -1.73 10.91 -13.20
C ASP A 252 -0.29 10.51 -13.55
N ASP A 253 0.06 9.22 -13.41
CA ASP A 253 1.33 8.64 -13.86
C ASP A 253 1.30 8.16 -15.31
N LEU A 254 0.11 8.02 -15.89
CA LEU A 254 -0.07 7.54 -17.25
C LEU A 254 -0.07 8.71 -18.24
N ILE A 255 0.14 8.37 -19.52
CA ILE A 255 -0.03 9.32 -20.61
C ILE A 255 -1.51 9.74 -20.65
N SER A 256 -1.77 11.05 -20.65
CA SER A 256 -3.12 11.58 -20.65
C SER A 256 -3.94 11.04 -21.82
N ALA A 257 -5.25 10.83 -21.62
CA ALA A 257 -6.12 10.30 -22.67
C ALA A 257 -6.13 11.18 -23.94
N THR A 258 -5.92 12.50 -23.78
CA THR A 258 -5.82 13.46 -24.88
C THR A 258 -4.54 13.27 -25.70
N GLU A 259 -3.40 13.03 -25.05
CA GLU A 259 -2.14 12.72 -25.71
C GLU A 259 -2.16 11.32 -26.32
N TRP A 260 -2.77 10.35 -25.64
CA TRP A 260 -2.89 8.98 -26.10
C TRP A 260 -3.71 8.84 -27.39
N LYS A 261 -4.60 9.80 -27.71
CA LYS A 261 -5.22 9.87 -29.05
C LYS A 261 -4.20 9.98 -30.18
N LYS A 262 -2.99 10.47 -29.90
CA LYS A 262 -1.85 10.54 -30.82
C LYS A 262 -0.84 9.41 -30.57
N SER A 263 -1.31 8.25 -30.09
CA SER A 263 -0.49 7.09 -29.73
C SER A 263 0.49 6.68 -30.83
N HIS A 264 0.09 6.74 -32.11
CA HIS A 264 0.98 6.41 -33.23
C HIS A 264 2.29 7.22 -33.24
N VAL A 265 2.23 8.52 -32.94
CA VAL A 265 3.44 9.39 -32.86
C VAL A 265 4.29 9.00 -31.66
N ILE A 266 3.64 8.72 -30.52
CA ILE A 266 4.33 8.34 -29.28
C ILE A 266 5.06 7.02 -29.49
N ILE A 267 4.38 6.02 -30.05
CA ILE A 267 4.94 4.70 -30.36
C ILE A 267 6.12 4.84 -31.33
N GLN A 268 5.99 5.60 -32.41
CA GLN A 268 7.12 5.86 -33.33
C GLN A 268 8.33 6.46 -32.61
N LYS A 269 8.10 7.43 -31.71
CA LYS A 269 9.18 8.05 -30.93
C LYS A 269 9.90 7.07 -29.98
N THR A 270 9.26 5.99 -29.56
CA THR A 270 9.93 4.97 -28.72
C THR A 270 10.99 4.17 -29.47
N GLY A 271 10.93 4.12 -30.81
CA GLY A 271 11.80 3.27 -31.64
C GLY A 271 11.52 1.76 -31.49
N LEU A 272 10.51 1.36 -30.71
CA LEU A 272 10.15 -0.03 -30.48
C LEU A 272 9.27 -0.54 -31.62
N THR A 273 9.89 -1.12 -32.64
CA THR A 273 9.20 -1.65 -33.83
C THR A 273 8.08 -2.65 -33.50
N ARG A 274 8.22 -3.41 -32.40
CA ARG A 274 7.21 -4.36 -31.92
C ARG A 274 5.89 -3.72 -31.49
N LEU A 275 5.90 -2.44 -31.11
CA LEU A 275 4.71 -1.71 -30.67
C LEU A 275 3.93 -1.10 -31.85
N ASN A 276 4.50 -1.09 -33.07
CA ASN A 276 3.82 -0.60 -34.26
C ASN A 276 2.68 -1.53 -34.70
N THR A 277 2.84 -2.84 -34.46
CA THR A 277 1.83 -3.83 -34.82
C THR A 277 0.71 -3.81 -33.77
N PRO A 278 -0.57 -3.73 -34.17
CA PRO A 278 -1.69 -3.84 -33.24
C PRO A 278 -1.59 -5.11 -32.39
N ILE A 279 -1.85 -5.01 -31.09
CA ILE A 279 -1.71 -6.14 -30.16
C ILE A 279 -2.58 -7.34 -30.58
N GLN A 280 -3.76 -7.09 -31.16
CA GLN A 280 -4.65 -8.12 -31.66
C GLN A 280 -4.03 -8.93 -32.80
N GLN A 281 -3.26 -8.28 -33.68
CA GLN A 281 -2.56 -8.96 -34.77
C GLN A 281 -1.39 -9.78 -34.23
N THR A 282 -0.59 -9.21 -33.33
CA THR A 282 0.52 -9.95 -32.69
C THR A 282 -0.01 -11.19 -31.95
N LEU A 283 -1.12 -11.05 -31.23
CA LEU A 283 -1.76 -12.16 -30.54
C LEU A 283 -2.32 -13.21 -31.51
N SER A 284 -2.94 -12.81 -32.62
CA SER A 284 -3.47 -13.76 -33.60
C SER A 284 -2.35 -14.53 -34.30
N GLU A 285 -1.26 -13.87 -34.70
CA GLU A 285 -0.09 -14.51 -35.30
C GLU A 285 0.59 -15.49 -34.35
N LEU A 286 0.78 -15.12 -33.08
CA LEU A 286 1.33 -16.01 -32.06
C LEU A 286 0.41 -17.19 -31.77
N THR A 287 -0.91 -16.96 -31.71
CA THR A 287 -1.90 -18.02 -31.52
C THR A 287 -1.91 -18.99 -32.69
N GLN A 288 -1.80 -18.49 -33.93
CA GLN A 288 -1.75 -19.33 -35.11
C GLN A 288 -0.46 -20.15 -35.15
N LYS A 289 0.70 -19.51 -34.90
CA LYS A 289 1.98 -20.23 -34.79
C LYS A 289 1.93 -21.34 -33.74
N LEU A 290 1.30 -21.08 -32.60
CA LEU A 290 1.11 -22.09 -31.55
C LEU A 290 0.23 -23.24 -32.04
N ARG A 291 -0.91 -22.96 -32.67
CA ARG A 291 -1.81 -23.99 -33.22
C ARG A 291 -1.13 -24.83 -34.30
N ASP A 292 -0.43 -24.20 -35.25
CA ASP A 292 0.29 -24.88 -36.32
C ASP A 292 1.38 -25.80 -35.75
N GLN A 293 2.09 -25.34 -34.70
CA GLN A 293 3.08 -26.16 -34.00
C GLN A 293 2.42 -27.33 -33.26
N MET A 294 1.30 -27.10 -32.57
CA MET A 294 0.56 -28.16 -31.88
C MET A 294 0.05 -29.21 -32.87
N GLU A 295 -0.53 -28.81 -34.01
CA GLU A 295 -0.99 -29.73 -35.05
C GLU A 295 0.16 -30.49 -35.70
N ARG A 296 1.28 -29.81 -35.99
CA ARG A 296 2.47 -30.45 -36.54
C ARG A 296 3.05 -31.47 -35.56
N ILE A 297 3.17 -31.13 -34.28
CA ILE A 297 3.64 -32.05 -33.24
C ILE A 297 2.68 -33.22 -33.09
N GLY A 298 1.37 -32.96 -33.07
CA GLY A 298 0.33 -34.00 -33.01
C GLY A 298 0.42 -34.99 -34.19
N ARG A 299 0.55 -34.48 -35.42
CA ARG A 299 0.78 -35.32 -36.61
C ARG A 299 2.07 -36.11 -36.51
N ASN A 300 3.18 -35.48 -36.15
CA ASN A 300 4.46 -36.17 -36.00
C ASN A 300 4.41 -37.29 -34.95
N ILE A 301 3.64 -37.12 -33.86
CA ILE A 301 3.43 -38.19 -32.86
C ILE A 301 2.57 -39.31 -33.42
N HIS A 302 1.50 -38.97 -34.14
CA HIS A 302 0.58 -39.95 -34.74
C HIS A 302 1.25 -40.77 -35.85
N ASP A 303 2.03 -40.12 -36.69
CA ASP A 303 2.76 -40.72 -37.83
C ASP A 303 4.03 -41.46 -37.38
N GLY A 304 4.34 -41.47 -36.07
CA GLY A 304 5.53 -42.11 -35.51
C GLY A 304 6.85 -41.40 -35.84
N ALA A 305 6.80 -40.20 -36.40
CA ALA A 305 7.95 -39.37 -36.76
C ALA A 305 8.54 -38.57 -35.58
N ASN A 306 8.03 -38.77 -34.35
CA ASN A 306 8.54 -38.16 -33.13
C ASN A 306 9.35 -39.17 -32.30
N ASP A 307 10.66 -38.93 -32.20
CA ASP A 307 11.60 -39.82 -31.51
C ASP A 307 11.37 -39.94 -29.99
N PHE A 308 10.75 -38.92 -29.38
CA PHE A 308 10.62 -38.79 -27.93
C PHE A 308 9.21 -39.09 -27.43
N VAL A 309 8.18 -38.92 -28.26
CA VAL A 309 6.78 -39.15 -27.87
C VAL A 309 6.14 -40.06 -28.91
N THR A 310 5.79 -41.27 -28.49
CA THR A 310 5.23 -42.31 -29.36
C THR A 310 3.88 -42.77 -28.81
N LEU A 311 2.96 -43.15 -29.71
CA LEU A 311 1.62 -43.61 -29.34
C LEU A 311 1.61 -45.14 -29.23
N GLN A 312 1.15 -45.68 -28.09
CA GLN A 312 1.08 -47.12 -27.91
C GLN A 312 -0.05 -47.75 -28.77
N PRO A 313 0.21 -48.79 -29.58
CA PRO A 313 -0.75 -49.34 -30.56
C PRO A 313 -2.06 -49.92 -30.00
N ARG A 314 -2.19 -50.08 -28.67
CA ARG A 314 -3.31 -50.79 -28.03
C ARG A 314 -4.05 -50.03 -26.92
N SER A 315 -3.47 -48.94 -26.41
CA SER A 315 -4.01 -48.24 -25.23
C SER A 315 -4.36 -46.77 -25.50
N ASN A 316 -4.05 -46.23 -26.69
CA ASN A 316 -4.12 -44.80 -26.98
C ASN A 316 -3.33 -43.92 -25.96
N GLN A 317 -2.42 -44.52 -25.18
CA GLN A 317 -1.59 -43.80 -24.22
C GLN A 317 -0.27 -43.36 -24.87
N LEU A 318 0.18 -42.16 -24.52
CA LEU A 318 1.45 -41.59 -24.97
C LEU A 318 2.60 -42.11 -24.12
N THR A 319 3.63 -42.68 -24.77
CA THR A 319 4.90 -43.03 -24.13
C THR A 319 5.96 -41.97 -24.40
N TRP A 320 6.48 -41.41 -23.32
CA TRP A 320 7.54 -40.42 -23.33
C TRP A 320 8.88 -41.13 -23.13
N LYS A 321 9.80 -40.97 -24.09
CA LYS A 321 11.19 -41.38 -23.97
C LYS A 321 12.01 -40.15 -23.64
N LEU A 322 12.68 -40.18 -22.49
CA LEU A 322 13.61 -39.12 -22.11
C LEU A 322 14.77 -39.11 -23.11
N ALA A 323 15.05 -37.95 -23.70
CA ALA A 323 16.26 -37.74 -24.48
C ALA A 323 17.47 -37.79 -23.54
N ASN A 324 18.01 -38.98 -23.27
CA ASN A 324 19.32 -39.13 -22.61
C ASN A 324 20.45 -38.76 -23.58
N LYS A 325 20.36 -37.62 -24.26
CA LYS A 325 21.56 -36.95 -24.75
C LYS A 325 22.08 -36.18 -23.54
N ARG A 326 23.12 -36.73 -22.89
CA ARG A 326 24.04 -35.88 -22.11
C ARG A 326 24.32 -34.66 -22.99
N TRP A 327 24.00 -33.46 -22.53
CA TRP A 327 24.42 -32.21 -23.17
C TRP A 327 25.95 -32.15 -23.11
N LYS A 328 26.59 -32.88 -24.01
CA LYS A 328 28.04 -33.03 -24.16
C LYS A 328 28.42 -33.13 -25.64
N ASP A 329 27.62 -32.53 -26.50
CA ASP A 329 28.19 -31.98 -27.72
C ASP A 329 28.50 -30.53 -27.34
N ASP A 330 29.71 -30.29 -26.83
CA ASP A 330 30.29 -28.96 -26.88
C ASP A 330 30.10 -28.50 -28.33
N ILE A 331 29.55 -27.29 -28.52
CA ILE A 331 29.46 -26.68 -29.84
C ILE A 331 30.89 -26.27 -30.20
N ASP A 332 31.72 -27.27 -30.51
CA ASP A 332 33.09 -27.16 -31.00
C ASP A 332 33.03 -26.71 -32.45
N ASN A 333 32.54 -25.48 -32.67
CA ASN A 333 32.81 -24.82 -33.93
C ASN A 333 34.33 -24.53 -33.94
N PRO A 334 35.09 -25.06 -34.91
CA PRO A 334 36.55 -24.93 -34.93
C PRO A 334 37.03 -23.47 -34.94
N ILE A 335 36.17 -22.51 -35.30
CA ILE A 335 36.42 -21.07 -35.16
C ILE A 335 36.56 -20.66 -33.70
N TYR A 336 35.72 -21.17 -32.79
CA TYR A 336 35.81 -20.81 -31.37
C TYR A 336 37.02 -21.42 -30.69
N ASN A 337 37.50 -22.57 -31.18
CA ASN A 337 38.76 -23.19 -30.72
C ASN A 337 40.02 -22.42 -31.15
N GLN A 338 39.89 -21.50 -32.11
CA GLN A 338 40.97 -20.59 -32.50
C GLN A 338 41.00 -19.30 -31.67
N LEU A 339 39.93 -19.00 -30.91
CA LEU A 339 39.86 -17.83 -30.04
C LEU A 339 40.40 -18.19 -28.66
N GLN A 340 41.33 -17.39 -28.14
CA GLN A 340 41.70 -17.51 -26.73
C GLN A 340 40.48 -17.18 -25.87
N HIS A 341 40.06 -18.16 -25.06
CA HIS A 341 39.07 -17.92 -24.02
C HIS A 341 39.66 -16.96 -22.99
N MET A 342 39.08 -15.77 -22.94
CA MET A 342 39.49 -14.70 -22.04
C MET A 342 38.32 -14.36 -21.12
N GLY A 343 38.59 -14.07 -19.85
CA GLY A 343 37.56 -13.66 -18.91
C GLY A 343 36.93 -12.34 -19.35
N ILE A 344 35.63 -12.18 -19.14
CA ILE A 344 34.93 -10.93 -19.49
C ILE A 344 35.55 -9.69 -18.82
N ILE A 345 36.11 -9.84 -17.61
CA ILE A 345 36.82 -8.77 -16.90
C ILE A 345 38.12 -8.38 -17.62
N GLU A 346 38.87 -9.36 -18.12
CA GLU A 346 40.11 -9.13 -18.88
C GLU A 346 39.80 -8.46 -20.22
N ILE A 347 38.69 -8.82 -20.87
CA ILE A 347 38.20 -8.14 -22.08
C ILE A 347 37.86 -6.67 -21.77
N MET A 348 37.16 -6.41 -20.66
CA MET A 348 36.83 -5.04 -20.26
C MET A 348 38.08 -4.22 -19.90
N ASP A 349 39.07 -4.82 -19.24
CA ASP A 349 40.35 -4.18 -18.96
C ASP A 349 41.11 -3.86 -20.26
N TYR A 350 41.16 -4.81 -21.20
CA TYR A 350 41.76 -4.58 -22.52
C TYR A 350 41.09 -3.41 -23.26
N VAL A 351 39.77 -3.34 -23.25
CA VAL A 351 39.03 -2.22 -23.86
C VAL A 351 39.33 -0.90 -23.12
N HIS A 352 39.44 -0.92 -21.79
CA HIS A 352 39.84 0.26 -21.02
C HIS A 352 41.23 0.75 -21.43
N GLN A 353 42.23 -0.13 -21.53
CA GLN A 353 43.59 0.23 -21.96
C GLN A 353 43.62 0.89 -23.35
N LYS A 354 42.69 0.53 -24.25
CA LYS A 354 42.60 1.09 -25.61
C LYS A 354 41.80 2.39 -25.71
N THR A 355 40.80 2.58 -24.84
CA THR A 355 39.80 3.66 -25.00
C THR A 355 39.78 4.67 -23.86
N GLY A 356 40.33 4.32 -22.69
CA GLY A 356 40.23 5.13 -21.49
C GLY A 356 38.80 5.27 -20.95
N TYR A 357 37.86 4.39 -21.32
CA TYR A 357 36.43 4.64 -21.01
C TYR A 357 36.11 4.75 -19.51
N LEU A 358 36.90 4.13 -18.62
CA LEU A 358 36.74 4.28 -17.17
C LEU A 358 37.00 5.71 -16.68
N ASP A 359 37.74 6.53 -17.43
CA ASP A 359 38.01 7.95 -17.08
C ASP A 359 36.75 8.83 -17.19
N ALA A 360 35.71 8.35 -17.87
CA ALA A 360 34.40 9.02 -17.91
C ALA A 360 33.67 8.97 -16.56
N PHE A 361 33.99 8.00 -15.70
CA PHE A 361 33.36 7.83 -14.39
C PHE A 361 33.94 8.81 -13.38
N LYS A 362 33.30 9.96 -13.26
CA LYS A 362 33.68 11.00 -12.28
C LYS A 362 32.95 10.78 -10.95
N ASN A 363 33.66 10.98 -9.85
CA ASN A 363 33.07 10.90 -8.52
C ASN A 363 32.02 11.99 -8.32
N ILE A 364 30.79 11.59 -7.98
CA ILE A 364 29.66 12.47 -7.72
C ILE A 364 29.82 13.22 -6.37
N ALA A 365 30.49 12.61 -5.38
CA ALA A 365 30.64 13.16 -4.03
C ALA A 365 31.92 14.01 -3.89
N SER A 366 31.75 15.27 -3.49
CA SER A 366 32.86 16.20 -3.25
C SER A 366 33.45 16.15 -1.84
N LYS A 367 32.91 15.32 -0.94
CA LYS A 367 33.33 15.34 0.47
C LYS A 367 34.58 14.47 0.69
N LYS A 368 35.71 15.14 0.88
CA LYS A 368 36.94 14.69 1.56
C LYS A 368 37.31 13.22 1.30
N LYS A 369 37.62 12.90 0.04
CA LYS A 369 38.69 11.97 -0.39
C LYS A 369 38.63 11.91 -1.91
N ASN A 370 39.60 12.55 -2.58
CA ASN A 370 39.91 12.27 -3.98
C ASN A 370 40.63 10.92 -4.07
N THR A 371 40.04 9.85 -3.53
CA THR A 371 40.49 8.50 -3.86
C THR A 371 40.00 8.25 -5.27
N LYS A 372 40.91 8.28 -6.24
CA LYS A 372 40.66 7.77 -7.59
C LYS A 372 40.08 6.36 -7.39
N ALA A 373 38.89 6.10 -7.96
CA ALA A 373 38.32 4.77 -7.91
C ALA A 373 39.32 3.81 -8.55
N LYS A 374 39.57 2.65 -7.92
CA LYS A 374 40.46 1.67 -8.51
C LYS A 374 39.77 1.12 -9.76
N GLU A 375 40.53 0.93 -10.82
CA GLU A 375 40.01 0.43 -12.10
C GLU A 375 39.29 -0.92 -11.92
N GLY A 376 39.85 -1.82 -11.10
CA GLY A 376 39.20 -3.09 -10.72
C GLY A 376 37.85 -2.93 -10.03
N ASP A 377 37.69 -1.93 -9.13
CA ASP A 377 36.41 -1.69 -8.44
C ASP A 377 35.34 -1.19 -9.43
N LEU A 378 35.74 -0.36 -10.39
CA LEU A 378 34.84 0.12 -11.45
C LEU A 378 34.44 -1.01 -12.39
N LEU A 379 35.39 -1.85 -12.80
CA LEU A 379 35.12 -3.03 -13.64
C LEU A 379 34.15 -3.99 -12.93
N ALA A 380 34.37 -4.28 -11.65
CA ALA A 380 33.48 -5.13 -10.85
C ALA A 380 32.07 -4.52 -10.71
N CYS A 381 31.96 -3.20 -10.49
CA CYS A 381 30.67 -2.53 -10.41
C CYS A 381 29.92 -2.53 -11.75
N ILE A 382 30.63 -2.33 -12.86
CA ILE A 382 30.04 -2.36 -14.21
C ILE A 382 29.57 -3.79 -14.52
N PHE A 383 30.43 -4.78 -14.25
CA PHE A 383 30.09 -6.18 -14.47
C PHE A 383 28.89 -6.61 -13.61
N GLY A 384 28.90 -6.32 -12.31
CA GLY A 384 27.81 -6.68 -11.40
C GLY A 384 26.46 -6.06 -11.79
N ASN A 385 26.45 -4.81 -12.28
CA ASN A 385 25.24 -4.20 -12.80
C ASN A 385 24.82 -4.76 -14.16
N GLY A 386 25.77 -4.99 -15.09
CA GLY A 386 25.48 -5.51 -16.43
C GLY A 386 25.02 -6.96 -16.47
N SER A 387 25.46 -7.77 -15.49
CA SER A 387 25.10 -9.18 -15.33
C SER A 387 23.90 -9.41 -14.40
N ASN A 388 23.31 -8.34 -13.87
CA ASN A 388 22.16 -8.37 -12.96
C ASN A 388 22.41 -9.06 -11.60
N TYR A 389 23.67 -9.34 -11.24
CA TYR A 389 24.04 -9.82 -9.89
C TYR A 389 23.98 -8.70 -8.84
N GLY A 390 24.09 -7.44 -9.27
CA GLY A 390 24.06 -6.27 -8.40
C GLY A 390 25.38 -6.00 -7.69
N VAL A 391 25.65 -4.73 -7.38
CA VAL A 391 26.91 -4.29 -6.76
C VAL A 391 27.10 -4.88 -5.35
N HIS A 392 26.03 -5.04 -4.59
CA HIS A 392 26.08 -5.61 -3.24
C HIS A 392 26.51 -7.08 -3.23
N HIS A 393 25.99 -7.89 -4.16
CA HIS A 393 26.36 -9.29 -4.22
C HIS A 393 27.80 -9.47 -4.71
N MET A 394 28.22 -8.64 -5.69
CA MET A 394 29.62 -8.60 -6.13
C MET A 394 30.57 -8.21 -4.99
N SER A 395 30.19 -7.26 -4.13
CA SER A 395 31.01 -6.85 -2.98
C SER A 395 31.16 -7.93 -1.90
N SER A 396 30.28 -8.93 -1.87
CA SER A 396 30.40 -10.08 -0.97
C SER A 396 31.28 -11.22 -1.51
N ILE A 397 31.62 -11.16 -2.81
CA ILE A 397 32.38 -12.21 -3.52
C ILE A 397 33.84 -11.78 -3.74
N SER A 398 34.10 -10.47 -3.86
CA SER A 398 35.44 -9.87 -3.84
C SER A 398 36.00 -9.74 -2.42
#